data_AF-A0AAV5WVX8-F1
#
_entry.id   AF-A0AAV5WVX8-F1
#
_cell.length_a   1.000
_cell.length_b   1.000
_cell.length_c   1.000
_cell.angle_alpha   90.00
_cell.angle_beta   90.00
_cell.angle_gamma   90.00
#
_symmetry.space_group_name_H-M   'P 1'
#
loop_
_entity.id
_entity.type
_entity.pdbx_description
1 polymer ?
#
loop_
_entity_poly.entity_id
_entity_poly.type
_entity_poly.pdbx_seq_one_letter_code
_entity_poly.pdbx_strand_id
1 'polypeptide(L)'
;MKLILFSLLAIAVSAIDIPEQFTGEQSYRVTGIFMCGDTPAKGVQVKMVDDDFGPNPDDEMDQTYTDDNGRFVLSGRESELTTIDPHLKVYHDCNDGLIPCQRRWKFELPNKYISKGSSPTKTLDMGVWNLEAKMPDESHDCLH
;
A
#
# COMPACT_ATOMS: atom_id res chain seq x y z
N MET A 1 46.64 39.05 29.15
CA MET A 1 45.87 37.79 29.21
C MET A 1 44.43 38.06 28.81
N LYS A 2 44.01 37.66 27.61
CA LYS A 2 42.59 37.55 27.22
C LYS A 2 42.34 36.08 26.93
N LEU A 3 41.62 35.40 27.82
CA LEU A 3 41.14 34.04 27.61
C LEU A 3 39.92 34.12 26.70
N ILE A 4 40.05 33.66 25.47
CA ILE A 4 38.91 33.48 24.55
C ILE A 4 38.36 32.08 24.85
N LEU A 5 37.21 32.01 25.51
CA LEU A 5 36.44 30.77 25.64
C LEU A 5 35.85 30.42 24.27
N PHE A 6 36.35 29.37 23.64
CA PHE A 6 35.64 28.69 22.55
C PHE A 6 34.52 27.85 23.17
N SER A 7 33.29 28.36 23.09
CA SER A 7 32.09 27.57 23.37
C SER A 7 31.97 26.48 22.32
N LEU A 8 32.23 25.22 22.71
CA LEU A 8 31.88 24.03 21.93
C LEU A 8 30.33 23.94 21.89
N LEU A 9 29.73 24.51 20.85
CA LEU A 9 28.33 24.27 20.55
C LEU A 9 28.22 22.86 19.96
N ALA A 10 27.89 21.88 20.81
CA ALA A 10 27.54 20.54 20.35
C ALA A 10 26.23 20.65 19.56
N ILE A 11 26.32 20.68 18.23
CA ILE A 11 25.16 20.57 17.37
C ILE A 11 24.67 19.12 17.54
N ALA A 12 23.60 18.94 18.31
CA ALA A 12 22.88 17.68 18.35
C ALA A 12 22.30 17.46 16.94
N VAL A 13 23.00 16.68 16.13
CA VAL A 13 22.46 16.17 14.87
C VAL A 13 21.39 15.16 15.27
N SER A 14 20.16 15.63 15.41
CA SER A 14 19.01 14.73 15.42
C SER A 14 19.10 13.89 14.15
N ALA A 15 19.19 12.57 14.29
CA ALA A 15 19.17 11.65 13.15
C ALA A 15 17.93 11.97 12.32
N ILE A 16 18.14 12.53 11.13
CA ILE A 16 17.08 12.74 10.17
C ILE A 16 16.94 11.38 9.50
N ASP A 17 15.84 10.66 9.79
CA ASP A 17 15.49 9.43 9.09
C ASP A 17 15.18 9.80 7.63
N ILE A 18 16.19 9.83 6.77
CA ILE A 18 15.99 9.96 5.33
C ILE A 18 15.41 8.63 4.85
N PRO A 19 14.23 8.62 4.19
CA PRO A 19 13.68 7.38 3.64
C PRO A 19 14.70 6.73 2.71
N GLU A 20 14.99 5.44 2.92
CA GLU A 20 15.91 4.69 2.06
C GLU A 20 15.31 4.64 0.65
N GLN A 21 16.00 5.25 -0.32
CA GLN A 21 15.58 5.24 -1.71
C GLN A 21 16.08 3.97 -2.39
N PHE A 22 15.19 3.25 -3.05
CA PHE A 22 15.49 2.06 -3.82
C PHE A 22 15.43 2.38 -5.31
N THR A 23 16.24 1.68 -6.10
CA THR A 23 16.24 1.79 -7.56
C THR A 23 16.43 0.40 -8.15
N GLY A 24 15.98 0.22 -9.39
CA GLY A 24 15.91 -1.07 -10.05
C GLY A 24 14.72 -1.90 -9.57
N GLU A 25 14.83 -3.22 -9.73
CA GLU A 25 13.76 -4.14 -9.39
C GLU A 25 13.45 -4.13 -7.89
N GLN A 26 12.18 -4.00 -7.56
CA GLN A 26 11.62 -3.95 -6.22
C GLN A 26 10.39 -4.84 -6.15
N SER A 27 10.06 -5.33 -4.97
CA SER A 27 8.93 -6.23 -4.79
C SER A 27 8.22 -6.03 -3.46
N TYR A 28 6.93 -6.34 -3.46
CA TYR A 28 6.05 -6.19 -2.31
C TYR A 28 5.15 -7.43 -2.14
N ARG A 29 4.87 -7.79 -0.89
CA ARG A 29 3.91 -8.86 -0.57
C ARG A 29 2.99 -8.43 0.54
N VAL A 30 1.69 -8.60 0.31
CA VAL A 30 0.64 -8.23 1.26
C VAL A 30 -0.42 -9.32 1.37
N THR A 31 -0.92 -9.52 2.59
CA THR A 31 -2.00 -10.46 2.89
C THR A 31 -3.02 -9.81 3.81
N GLY A 32 -4.25 -10.29 3.75
CA GLY A 32 -5.29 -9.86 4.67
C GLY A 32 -6.59 -10.63 4.48
N ILE A 33 -7.62 -10.20 5.21
CA ILE A 33 -8.97 -10.75 5.16
C ILE A 33 -9.97 -9.60 5.08
N PHE A 34 -10.89 -9.67 4.13
CA PHE A 34 -12.02 -8.76 4.05
C PHE A 34 -13.31 -9.44 4.51
N MET A 35 -14.07 -8.73 5.33
CA MET A 35 -15.40 -9.08 5.81
C MET A 35 -16.43 -8.11 5.22
N CYS A 36 -17.68 -8.54 5.13
CA CYS A 36 -18.82 -7.67 4.84
C CYS A 36 -19.89 -7.94 5.92
N GLY A 37 -19.89 -7.11 6.96
CA GLY A 37 -20.62 -7.43 8.19
C GLY A 37 -20.02 -8.65 8.87
N ASP A 38 -20.88 -9.60 9.23
CA ASP A 38 -20.48 -10.80 9.96
C ASP A 38 -19.99 -11.95 9.05
N THR A 39 -19.98 -11.76 7.72
CA THR A 39 -19.60 -12.79 6.76
C THR A 39 -18.31 -12.44 6.02
N PRO A 40 -17.52 -13.44 5.59
CA PRO A 40 -16.36 -13.18 4.75
C PRO A 40 -16.77 -12.56 3.40
N ALA A 41 -16.06 -11.53 2.99
CA ALA A 41 -16.30 -10.89 1.69
C ALA A 41 -15.60 -11.70 0.60
N LYS A 42 -16.32 -12.66 0.03
CA LYS A 42 -15.85 -13.55 -1.05
C LYS A 42 -15.87 -12.85 -2.42
N GLY A 43 -14.87 -13.12 -3.25
CA GLY A 43 -14.85 -12.68 -4.65
C GLY A 43 -14.67 -11.16 -4.83
N VAL A 44 -14.14 -10.48 -3.82
CA VAL A 44 -13.76 -9.06 -3.88
C VAL A 44 -12.45 -8.95 -4.66
N GLN A 45 -12.42 -8.09 -5.69
CA GLN A 45 -11.21 -7.85 -6.45
C GLN A 45 -10.25 -6.98 -5.64
N VAL A 46 -9.00 -7.40 -5.59
CA VAL A 46 -7.92 -6.70 -4.88
C VAL A 46 -6.76 -6.53 -5.85
N LYS A 47 -6.33 -5.28 -6.05
CA LYS A 47 -5.20 -4.93 -6.93
C LYS A 47 -4.11 -4.25 -6.11
N MET A 48 -2.86 -4.62 -6.39
CA MET A 48 -1.69 -3.89 -5.94
C MET A 48 -1.12 -3.12 -7.12
N VAL A 49 -0.96 -1.81 -6.95
CA VAL A 49 -0.44 -0.93 -8.00
C VAL A 49 0.72 -0.11 -7.46
N ASP A 50 1.59 0.31 -8.36
CA ASP A 50 2.55 1.38 -8.10
C ASP A 50 1.88 2.72 -8.47
N ASP A 51 1.62 3.58 -7.47
CA ASP A 51 0.93 4.86 -7.67
C ASP A 51 1.95 5.94 -8.06
N ASP A 52 2.36 5.92 -9.32
CA ASP A 52 3.32 6.86 -9.88
C ASP A 52 2.81 8.32 -9.82
N PHE A 53 3.64 9.24 -9.34
CA PHE A 53 3.32 10.67 -9.42
C PHE A 53 3.47 11.19 -10.87
N GLY A 54 2.37 11.41 -11.59
CA GLY A 54 2.39 12.21 -12.83
C GLY A 54 1.49 11.69 -13.95
N PRO A 55 1.86 11.88 -15.24
CA PRO A 55 1.10 11.40 -16.39
C PRO A 55 1.33 9.91 -16.71
N ASN A 56 2.15 9.22 -15.93
CA ASN A 56 2.32 7.77 -16.06
C ASN A 56 1.04 7.09 -15.55
N PRO A 57 0.47 6.15 -16.30
CA PRO A 57 -0.60 5.30 -15.78
C PRO A 57 -0.04 4.41 -14.66
N ASP A 58 -0.77 4.30 -13.55
CA ASP A 58 -0.42 3.39 -12.44
C ASP A 58 -0.11 1.98 -12.97
N ASP A 59 1.05 1.44 -12.61
CA ASP A 59 1.45 0.10 -13.05
C ASP A 59 0.84 -0.96 -12.12
N GLU A 60 0.03 -1.87 -12.68
CA GLU A 60 -0.53 -3.00 -11.95
C GLU A 60 0.58 -4.02 -11.64
N MET A 61 0.94 -4.12 -10.36
CA MET A 61 1.99 -5.04 -9.91
C MET A 61 1.47 -6.48 -9.75
N ASP A 62 0.25 -6.64 -9.25
CA ASP A 62 -0.43 -7.94 -9.06
C ASP A 62 -1.93 -7.73 -8.77
N GLN A 63 -2.76 -8.74 -9.04
CA GLN A 63 -4.17 -8.73 -8.68
C GLN A 63 -4.70 -10.11 -8.31
N THR A 64 -5.74 -10.14 -7.48
CA THR A 64 -6.40 -11.36 -7.04
C THR A 64 -7.86 -11.12 -6.67
N TYR A 65 -8.56 -12.21 -6.35
CA TYR A 65 -9.89 -12.16 -5.76
C TYR A 65 -9.85 -12.83 -4.39
N THR A 66 -10.58 -12.29 -3.42
CA THR A 66 -10.69 -12.91 -2.10
C THR A 66 -11.34 -14.29 -2.19
N ASP A 67 -10.83 -15.23 -1.39
CA ASP A 67 -11.34 -16.60 -1.34
C ASP A 67 -12.67 -16.72 -0.57
N ASP A 68 -13.16 -17.96 -0.38
CA ASP A 68 -14.38 -18.25 0.36
C ASP A 68 -14.36 -17.81 1.83
N ASN A 69 -13.16 -17.57 2.38
CA ASN A 69 -12.94 -17.07 3.72
C ASN A 69 -12.56 -15.58 3.72
N GLY A 70 -12.74 -14.87 2.60
CA GLY A 70 -12.41 -13.45 2.46
C GLY A 70 -10.91 -13.16 2.41
N ARG A 71 -10.05 -14.18 2.33
CA ARG A 71 -8.59 -14.04 2.39
C ARG A 71 -8.06 -13.65 1.02
N PHE A 72 -7.02 -12.83 1.01
CA PHE A 72 -6.24 -12.52 -0.19
C PHE A 72 -4.73 -12.56 0.10
N VAL A 73 -3.96 -12.80 -0.96
CA VAL A 73 -2.50 -12.73 -0.98
C VAL A 73 -2.10 -12.11 -2.31
N LEU A 74 -1.30 -11.04 -2.27
CA LEU A 74 -0.69 -10.42 -3.44
C LEU A 74 0.83 -10.39 -3.27
N SER A 75 1.55 -10.62 -4.36
CA SER A 75 3.00 -10.63 -4.44
C SER A 75 3.46 -10.17 -5.82
N GLY A 76 3.68 -8.86 -5.94
CA GLY A 76 4.05 -8.19 -7.18
C GLY A 76 5.47 -7.61 -7.11
N ARG A 77 5.96 -7.19 -8.27
CA ARG A 77 7.26 -6.54 -8.43
C ARG A 77 7.19 -5.52 -9.54
N GLU A 78 7.99 -4.48 -9.42
CA GLU A 78 8.20 -3.50 -10.49
C GLU A 78 9.66 -3.06 -10.58
N SER A 79 10.02 -2.49 -11.73
CA SER A 79 11.39 -2.13 -12.04
C SER A 79 11.56 -0.63 -12.21
N GLU A 80 11.64 0.08 -11.09
CA GLU A 80 11.58 1.54 -11.04
C GLU A 80 12.92 2.26 -10.90
N LEU A 81 12.98 3.50 -11.39
CA LEU A 81 14.14 4.38 -11.15
C LEU A 81 14.15 4.93 -9.72
N THR A 82 13.01 4.96 -9.05
CA THR A 82 12.81 5.42 -7.68
C THR A 82 12.18 4.33 -6.81
N THR A 83 12.00 4.60 -5.52
CA THR A 83 11.25 3.68 -4.66
C THR A 83 9.82 3.59 -5.16
N ILE A 84 9.29 2.38 -5.30
CA ILE A 84 7.87 2.15 -5.63
C ILE A 84 6.97 2.76 -4.54
N ASP A 85 5.78 3.23 -4.92
CA ASP A 85 4.71 3.75 -4.06
C ASP A 85 3.51 2.78 -4.02
N PRO A 86 3.64 1.65 -3.30
CA PRO A 86 2.70 0.55 -3.39
C PRO A 86 1.35 0.92 -2.76
N HIS A 87 0.29 0.76 -3.55
CA HIS A 87 -1.08 0.97 -3.10
C HIS A 87 -1.94 -0.27 -3.30
N LEU A 88 -2.86 -0.51 -2.37
CA LEU A 88 -3.89 -1.54 -2.50
C LEU A 88 -5.22 -0.89 -2.88
N LYS A 89 -5.80 -1.33 -4.00
CA LYS A 89 -7.15 -0.96 -4.42
C LYS A 89 -8.09 -2.15 -4.22
N VAL A 90 -9.20 -1.95 -3.54
CA VAL A 90 -10.18 -2.98 -3.21
C VAL A 90 -11.53 -2.59 -3.78
N TYR A 91 -12.08 -3.42 -4.67
CA TYR A 91 -13.31 -3.14 -5.41
C TYR A 91 -14.42 -4.06 -4.91
N HIS A 92 -15.47 -3.49 -4.32
CA HIS A 92 -16.51 -4.26 -3.65
C HIS A 92 -17.90 -3.62 -3.70
N ASP A 93 -18.93 -4.46 -3.56
CA ASP A 93 -20.33 -4.04 -3.49
C ASP A 93 -20.92 -4.18 -2.07
N CYS A 94 -20.07 -4.40 -1.06
CA CYS A 94 -20.51 -4.51 0.33
C CYS A 94 -21.29 -3.26 0.75
N ASN A 95 -22.54 -3.43 1.21
CA ASN A 95 -23.47 -2.35 1.55
C ASN A 95 -23.63 -1.27 0.47
N ASP A 96 -23.46 -1.61 -0.81
CA ASP A 96 -23.54 -0.64 -1.92
C ASP A 96 -24.92 -0.60 -2.62
N GLY A 97 -25.79 -1.58 -2.35
CA GLY A 97 -27.14 -1.61 -2.89
C GLY A 97 -27.17 -1.88 -4.41
N LEU A 98 -27.84 -1.03 -5.17
CA LEU A 98 -27.97 -1.12 -6.64
C LEU A 98 -27.27 0.05 -7.34
N ILE A 99 -26.18 0.55 -6.75
CA ILE A 99 -25.38 1.61 -7.35
C ILE A 99 -24.53 0.99 -8.46
N PRO A 100 -24.46 1.60 -9.67
CA PRO A 100 -23.58 1.10 -10.72
C PRO A 100 -22.12 1.26 -10.29
N CYS A 101 -21.29 0.29 -10.70
CA CYS A 101 -19.86 0.25 -10.42
C CYS A 101 -19.56 -0.05 -8.94
N GLN A 102 -18.32 -0.41 -8.64
CA GLN A 102 -17.99 -0.91 -7.30
C GLN A 102 -17.42 0.21 -6.43
N ARG A 103 -17.71 0.17 -5.12
CA ARG A 103 -16.97 0.96 -4.14
C ARG A 103 -15.50 0.59 -4.21
N ARG A 104 -14.63 1.59 -4.19
CA ARG A 104 -13.18 1.42 -4.25
C ARG A 104 -12.51 2.01 -3.02
N TRP A 105 -11.97 1.13 -2.18
CA TRP A 105 -11.03 1.54 -1.14
C TRP A 105 -9.62 1.62 -1.72
N LYS A 106 -8.84 2.60 -1.26
CA LYS A 106 -7.42 2.77 -1.57
C LYS A 106 -6.63 2.82 -0.27
N PHE A 107 -5.61 1.99 -0.15
CA PHE A 107 -4.66 1.99 0.96
C PHE A 107 -3.27 2.30 0.45
N GLU A 108 -2.59 3.27 1.07
CA GLU A 108 -1.14 3.40 0.96
C GLU A 108 -0.48 2.29 1.79
N LEU A 109 0.44 1.54 1.17
CA LEU A 109 1.13 0.43 1.84
C LEU A 109 2.49 0.89 2.37
N PRO A 110 2.86 0.58 3.64
CA PRO A 110 4.08 1.11 4.22
C PRO A 110 5.36 0.66 3.48
N ASN A 111 6.20 1.63 3.11
CA ASN A 111 7.45 1.41 2.39
C ASN A 111 8.43 0.46 3.09
N LYS A 112 8.35 0.34 4.43
CA LYS A 112 9.22 -0.57 5.20
C LYS A 112 9.11 -2.05 4.80
N TYR A 113 8.06 -2.45 4.08
CA TYR A 113 7.90 -3.82 3.57
C TYR A 113 8.41 -4.02 2.13
N ILE A 114 8.78 -2.95 1.41
CA ILE A 114 9.41 -3.04 0.08
C ILE A 114 10.72 -3.81 0.19
N SER A 115 10.94 -4.75 -0.73
CA SER A 115 12.17 -5.55 -0.84
C SER A 115 12.92 -5.20 -2.12
N LYS A 116 14.26 -5.21 -2.06
CA LYS A 116 15.11 -5.12 -3.26
C LYS A 116 15.05 -6.45 -4.03
N GLY A 117 14.93 -6.38 -5.35
CA GLY A 117 14.83 -7.52 -6.26
C GLY A 117 13.42 -8.07 -6.43
N SER A 118 13.28 -9.07 -7.29
CA SER A 118 12.01 -9.65 -7.77
C SER A 118 11.19 -10.41 -6.73
N SER A 119 11.79 -10.79 -5.60
CA SER A 119 11.14 -11.64 -4.61
C SER A 119 11.00 -10.93 -3.27
N PRO A 120 9.77 -10.74 -2.77
CA PRO A 120 9.55 -10.11 -1.47
C PRO A 120 10.20 -10.91 -0.34
N THR A 121 11.03 -10.24 0.44
CA THR A 121 11.67 -10.81 1.65
C THR A 121 10.87 -10.55 2.92
N LYS A 122 9.87 -9.67 2.81
CA LYS A 122 8.98 -9.23 3.89
C LYS A 122 7.53 -9.39 3.42
N THR A 123 6.61 -9.51 4.36
CA THR A 123 5.16 -9.55 4.07
C THR A 123 4.44 -8.63 5.04
N LEU A 124 3.61 -7.75 4.50
CA LEU A 124 2.64 -7.00 5.28
C LEU A 124 1.41 -7.88 5.51
N ASP A 125 1.10 -8.21 6.76
CA ASP A 125 -0.22 -8.72 7.13
C ASP A 125 -1.07 -7.54 7.62
N MET A 126 -2.09 -7.18 6.85
CA MET A 126 -2.99 -6.08 7.23
C MET A 126 -4.14 -6.52 8.14
N GLY A 127 -4.21 -7.81 8.50
CA GLY A 127 -5.23 -8.35 9.38
C GLY A 127 -6.61 -8.44 8.74
N VAL A 128 -7.65 -8.15 9.53
CA VAL A 128 -9.05 -8.28 9.13
C VAL A 128 -9.71 -6.90 9.05
N TRP A 129 -10.32 -6.61 7.91
CA TRP A 129 -11.03 -5.35 7.66
C TRP A 129 -12.47 -5.61 7.25
N ASN A 130 -13.41 -4.82 7.76
CA ASN A 130 -14.82 -4.93 7.39
C ASN A 130 -15.21 -3.82 6.41
N LEU A 131 -15.57 -4.22 5.18
CA LEU A 131 -15.90 -3.36 4.03
C LEU A 131 -17.19 -2.54 4.21
N GLU A 132 -17.92 -2.72 5.31
CA GLU A 132 -19.03 -1.85 5.69
C GLU A 132 -18.58 -0.43 6.06
N ALA A 133 -17.33 -0.27 6.52
CA ALA A 133 -16.79 1.05 6.82
C ALA A 133 -16.80 1.94 5.56
N LYS A 134 -16.81 3.27 5.74
CA LYS A 134 -16.68 4.22 4.65
C LYS A 134 -15.35 4.93 4.78
N MET A 135 -14.53 4.86 3.74
CA MET A 135 -13.25 5.57 3.71
C MET A 135 -13.50 7.03 3.30
N PRO A 136 -12.78 8.01 3.88
CA PRO A 136 -12.97 9.43 3.53
C PRO A 136 -12.83 9.74 2.03
N ASP A 137 -11.92 9.04 1.34
CA ASP A 137 -11.62 9.21 -0.09
C ASP A 137 -12.15 8.05 -0.95
N GLU A 138 -13.19 7.36 -0.47
CA GLU A 138 -13.86 6.30 -1.22
C GLU A 138 -14.58 6.85 -2.46
N SER A 139 -14.40 6.17 -3.59
CA SER A 139 -15.06 6.47 -4.86
C SER A 139 -15.73 5.23 -5.44
N HIS A 140 -16.58 5.40 -6.44
CA HIS A 140 -17.06 4.30 -7.28
C HIS A 140 -16.23 4.20 -8.55
N ASP A 141 -15.83 2.98 -8.92
CA ASP A 141 -15.01 2.71 -10.10
C ASP A 141 -15.63 1.59 -10.93
N CYS A 142 -15.72 1.81 -12.24
CA CYS A 142 -16.33 0.91 -13.22
C CYS A 142 -15.29 0.26 -14.13
N LEU A 143 -14.07 0.79 -14.12
CA LEU A 143 -13.00 0.45 -15.05
C LEU A 143 -11.85 -0.12 -14.22
N HIS A 144 -11.98 -1.41 -13.91
CA HIS A 144 -10.97 -2.14 -13.16
C HIS A 144 -9.87 -2.62 -14.09
#